data_AF-A0A2A6EA55-F1
#
_entry.id   AF-A0A2A6EA55-F1
#
_cell.length_a   1.000
_cell.length_b   1.000
_cell.length_c   1.000
_cell.angle_alpha   90.00
_cell.angle_beta   90.00
_cell.angle_gamma   90.00
#
_symmetry.space_group_name_H-M   'P 1'
#
loop_
_entity.id
_entity.type
_entity.pdbx_description
1 polymer ?
#
loop_
_entity_poly.entity_id
_entity_poly.type
_entity_poly.pdbx_seq_one_letter_code
_entity_poly.pdbx_strand_id
1 'polypeptide(L)'
;MGLARMLMNGCCSACGVTPHEMQSRCRRTNVVLARHMLCYALRRLGCKWKYCGQITARSHASALVGARAFSDKLYIGDKLAKTAWESLADSFGELIGTALSLKVYLRIFSEEVR
;
A
#
# COMPACT_ATOMS: atom_id res chain seq x y z
N MET A 1 -0.82 -15.89 7.83
CA MET A 1 -0.07 -14.73 8.39
C MET A 1 1.19 -14.37 7.58
N GLY A 2 1.75 -15.24 6.72
CA GLY A 2 3.01 -14.96 6.00
C GLY A 2 2.96 -13.82 4.96
N LEU A 3 1.92 -13.77 4.13
CA LEU A 3 1.93 -12.88 2.96
C LEU A 3 1.93 -11.38 3.31
N ALA A 4 1.09 -10.94 4.24
CA ALA A 4 1.07 -9.53 4.65
C ALA A 4 2.40 -9.08 5.28
N ARG A 5 3.09 -10.00 5.98
CA ARG A 5 4.40 -9.72 6.55
C ARG A 5 5.48 -9.65 5.47
N MET A 6 5.43 -10.51 4.46
CA MET A 6 6.31 -10.43 3.29
C MET A 6 6.13 -9.11 2.54
N LEU A 7 4.89 -8.70 2.28
CA LEU A 7 4.60 -7.41 1.64
C LEU A 7 5.04 -6.24 2.50
N MET A 8 4.84 -6.30 3.82
CA MET A 8 5.36 -5.28 4.74
C MET A 8 6.88 -5.16 4.62
N ASN A 9 7.61 -6.28 4.63
CA ASN A 9 9.06 -6.28 4.49
C ASN A 9 9.49 -5.76 3.12
N GLY A 10 8.78 -6.09 2.05
CA GLY A 10 9.02 -5.53 0.71
C GLY A 10 8.82 -4.01 0.69
N CYS A 11 7.74 -3.51 1.31
CA CYS A 11 7.48 -2.07 1.42
C CYS A 11 8.55 -1.36 2.25
N CYS A 12 8.99 -2.01 3.33
CA CYS A 12 10.10 -1.56 4.17
C CYS A 12 11.39 -1.40 3.35
N SER A 13 11.75 -2.42 2.56
CA SER A 13 12.93 -2.39 1.69
C SER A 13 12.83 -1.28 0.64
N ALA A 14 11.70 -1.19 -0.06
CA ALA A 14 11.48 -0.21 -1.13
C ALA A 14 11.48 1.26 -0.64
N CYS A 15 11.19 1.50 0.64
CA CYS A 15 11.11 2.84 1.22
C CYS A 15 12.22 3.15 2.24
N GLY A 16 13.12 2.22 2.52
CA GLY A 16 14.18 2.38 3.52
C GLY A 16 13.64 2.61 4.93
N VAL A 17 12.64 1.82 5.35
CA VAL A 17 12.02 1.89 6.69
C VAL A 17 11.92 0.51 7.32
N THR A 18 11.69 0.46 8.63
CA THR A 18 11.56 -0.79 9.40
C THR A 18 10.08 -1.15 9.64
N PRO A 19 9.77 -2.44 9.90
CA PRO A 19 8.43 -2.87 10.28
C PRO A 19 7.91 -2.19 11.56
N HIS A 20 8.80 -1.84 12.48
CA HIS A 20 8.43 -1.11 13.69
C HIS A 20 7.96 0.32 13.35
N GLU A 21 8.65 1.03 12.46
CA GLU A 21 8.24 2.36 12.02
C GLU A 21 6.89 2.35 11.28
N MET A 22 6.62 1.29 10.52
CA MET A 22 5.34 1.06 9.85
C MET A 22 4.17 1.00 10.82
N GLN A 23 4.37 0.49 12.05
CA GLN A 23 3.34 0.42 13.09
C GLN A 23 3.37 1.60 14.07
N SER A 24 4.48 2.35 14.12
CA SER A 24 4.63 3.53 14.96
C SER A 24 3.68 4.68 14.58
N ARG A 25 3.61 5.74 15.39
CA ARG A 25 2.90 6.99 15.05
C ARG A 25 3.70 7.94 14.15
N CYS A 26 4.92 7.58 13.74
CA CYS A 26 5.80 8.45 12.93
C CYS A 26 5.14 8.89 11.62
N ARG A 27 5.32 10.15 11.21
CA ARG A 27 4.75 10.71 9.97
C ARG A 27 5.80 11.20 8.97
N ARG A 28 7.05 10.73 9.09
CA ARG A 28 8.08 10.98 8.06
C ARG A 28 7.59 10.46 6.71
N THR A 29 7.91 11.19 5.65
CA THR A 29 7.39 10.97 4.30
C THR A 29 7.58 9.53 3.82
N ASN A 30 8.76 8.94 4.00
CA ASN A 30 9.05 7.56 3.62
C ASN A 30 8.23 6.53 4.41
N VAL A 31 8.02 6.74 5.71
CA VAL A 31 7.19 5.87 6.55
C VAL A 31 5.72 5.94 6.14
N VAL A 32 5.21 7.15 5.86
CA VAL A 32 3.84 7.35 5.38
C VAL A 32 3.66 6.70 4.01
N LEU A 33 4.60 6.92 3.08
CA LEU A 33 4.58 6.33 1.75
C LEU A 33 4.54 4.80 1.82
N ALA A 34 5.41 4.18 2.64
CA ALA A 34 5.46 2.74 2.82
C ALA A 34 4.14 2.15 3.34
N ARG A 35 3.51 2.80 4.35
CA ARG A 35 2.20 2.34 4.86
C ARG A 35 1.11 2.44 3.81
N HIS A 36 1.07 3.56 3.09
CA HIS A 36 0.09 3.81 2.05
C HIS A 36 0.24 2.79 0.91
N MET A 37 1.48 2.53 0.49
CA MET A 37 1.82 1.48 -0.48
C MET A 37 1.39 0.09 -0.01
N LEU A 38 1.65 -0.27 1.25
CA LEU A 38 1.25 -1.55 1.81
C LEU A 38 -0.28 -1.72 1.80
N CYS A 39 -1.03 -0.68 2.20
CA CYS A 39 -2.48 -0.72 2.18
C CYS A 39 -3.03 -0.88 0.76
N TYR A 40 -2.43 -0.19 -0.20
CA TYR A 40 -2.77 -0.31 -1.62
C TYR A 40 -2.48 -1.72 -2.15
N ALA A 41 -1.30 -2.29 -1.88
CA ALA A 41 -0.92 -3.65 -2.28
C ALA A 41 -1.86 -4.71 -1.69
N LEU A 42 -2.16 -4.64 -0.38
CA LEU A 42 -3.07 -5.56 0.29
C LEU A 42 -4.48 -5.49 -0.30
N ARG A 43 -4.96 -4.30 -0.70
CA ARG A 43 -6.25 -4.21 -1.39
C ARG A 43 -6.23 -4.73 -2.81
N ARG A 44 -5.12 -4.60 -3.54
CA ARG A 44 -5.00 -5.27 -4.85
C ARG A 44 -5.22 -6.78 -4.72
N LEU A 45 -4.89 -7.36 -3.57
CA LEU A 45 -5.12 -8.76 -3.22
C LEU A 45 -6.50 -9.06 -2.60
N GLY A 46 -7.40 -8.08 -2.51
CA GLY A 46 -8.75 -8.30 -1.97
C GLY A 46 -8.84 -8.34 -0.45
N CYS A 47 -7.78 -8.01 0.30
CA CYS A 47 -7.82 -7.99 1.78
C CYS A 47 -8.79 -6.92 2.33
N LYS A 48 -9.57 -7.19 3.37
CA LYS A 48 -10.51 -6.19 3.94
C LYS A 48 -9.77 -4.98 4.54
N TRP A 49 -10.36 -3.80 4.49
CA TRP A 49 -9.76 -2.57 5.05
C TRP A 49 -9.42 -2.66 6.54
N LYS A 50 -10.27 -3.36 7.32
CA LYS A 50 -9.98 -3.65 8.74
C LYS A 50 -8.65 -4.36 8.91
N TYR A 51 -8.33 -5.31 8.02
CA TYR A 51 -7.07 -6.04 8.04
C TYR A 51 -5.89 -5.15 7.64
N CYS A 52 -6.04 -4.34 6.58
CA CYS A 52 -5.01 -3.37 6.17
C CYS A 52 -4.65 -2.39 7.30
N GLY A 53 -5.67 -1.88 8.01
CA GLY A 53 -5.49 -1.03 9.19
C GLY A 53 -4.78 -1.77 10.33
N GLN A 54 -5.22 -2.97 10.68
CA GLN A 54 -4.60 -3.77 11.74
C GLN A 54 -3.11 -4.00 11.52
N ILE A 55 -2.70 -4.38 10.31
CA ILE A 55 -1.30 -4.65 9.95
C ILE A 55 -0.42 -3.39 10.14
N THR A 56 -0.97 -2.20 9.92
CA THR A 56 -0.27 -0.92 10.04
C THR A 56 -0.51 -0.22 11.39
N ALA A 57 -1.19 -0.87 12.35
CA ALA A 57 -1.63 -0.27 13.61
C ALA A 57 -2.43 1.04 13.39
N ARG A 58 -3.40 0.98 12.47
CA ARG A 58 -4.29 2.08 12.06
C ARG A 58 -5.74 1.64 11.96
N SER A 59 -6.64 2.61 11.89
CA SER A 59 -8.05 2.36 11.59
C SER A 59 -8.21 1.94 10.12
N HIS A 60 -9.32 1.28 9.82
CA HIS A 60 -9.69 0.93 8.44
C HIS A 60 -9.81 2.19 7.56
N ALA A 61 -10.38 3.28 8.09
CA ALA A 61 -10.51 4.56 7.39
C ALA A 61 -9.15 5.17 7.04
N SER A 62 -8.18 5.12 7.95
CA SER A 62 -6.82 5.59 7.64
C SER A 62 -6.12 4.71 6.58
N ALA A 63 -6.38 3.40 6.56
CA ALA A 63 -5.84 2.50 5.54
C ALA A 63 -6.41 2.80 4.15
N LEU A 64 -7.72 3.04 4.08
CA LEU A 64 -8.43 3.48 2.86
C LEU A 64 -7.85 4.78 2.33
N VAL A 65 -7.85 5.83 3.16
CA VAL A 65 -7.35 7.17 2.78
C VAL A 65 -5.89 7.08 2.34
N GLY A 66 -5.07 6.30 3.04
CA GLY A 66 -3.67 6.07 2.68
C GLY A 66 -3.52 5.37 1.33
N ALA A 67 -4.26 4.28 1.09
CA ALA A 67 -4.23 3.56 -0.18
C ALA A 67 -4.67 4.45 -1.36
N ARG A 68 -5.70 5.29 -1.16
CA ARG A 68 -6.17 6.24 -2.17
C ARG A 68 -5.10 7.29 -2.47
N ALA A 69 -4.51 7.88 -1.43
CA ALA A 69 -3.41 8.83 -1.59
C ALA A 69 -2.20 8.21 -2.34
N PHE A 70 -1.90 6.93 -2.12
CA PHE A 70 -0.88 6.24 -2.90
C PHE A 70 -1.28 6.05 -4.36
N SER A 71 -2.52 5.61 -4.61
CA SER A 71 -3.05 5.47 -5.97
C SER A 71 -3.01 6.78 -6.75
N ASP A 72 -3.36 7.89 -6.09
CA ASP A 72 -3.33 9.22 -6.69
C ASP A 72 -1.88 9.62 -7.04
N LYS A 73 -0.93 9.32 -6.15
CA LYS A 73 0.51 9.51 -6.42
C LYS A 73 1.00 8.72 -7.64
N LEU A 74 0.60 7.46 -7.77
CA LEU A 74 0.94 6.65 -8.94
C LEU A 74 0.33 7.25 -10.22
N TYR A 75 -0.92 7.71 -10.14
CA TYR A 75 -1.64 8.30 -11.27
C TYR A 75 -0.99 9.60 -11.77
N ILE A 76 -0.65 10.52 -10.87
CA ILE A 76 0.03 11.78 -11.24
C ILE A 76 1.51 11.61 -11.61
N GLY A 77 2.05 10.40 -11.42
CA GLY A 77 3.44 10.10 -11.74
C GLY A 77 4.47 10.59 -10.73
N ASP A 78 4.11 10.66 -9.45
CA ASP A 78 5.04 10.95 -8.36
C ASP A 78 6.25 10.00 -8.41
N LYS A 79 7.45 10.55 -8.59
CA LYS A 79 8.68 9.78 -8.82
C LYS A 79 8.98 8.83 -7.66
N LEU A 80 8.80 9.27 -6.41
CA LEU A 80 9.09 8.45 -5.24
C LEU A 80 8.11 7.28 -5.13
N ALA A 81 6.81 7.54 -5.35
CA ALA A 81 5.80 6.50 -5.31
C ALA A 81 5.99 5.46 -6.43
N LYS A 82 6.32 5.91 -7.65
CA LYS A 82 6.59 5.02 -8.79
C LYS A 82 7.79 4.12 -8.54
N THR A 83 8.93 4.70 -8.16
CA THR A 83 10.15 3.90 -7.89
C THR A 83 9.95 2.92 -6.74
N ALA A 84 9.25 3.32 -5.67
CA ALA A 84 8.93 2.40 -4.58
C ALA A 84 7.99 1.27 -5.03
N TRP A 85 7.00 1.58 -5.87
CA TRP A 85 6.08 0.59 -6.42
C TRP A 85 6.75 -0.39 -7.38
N GLU A 86 7.62 0.10 -8.26
CA GLU A 86 8.44 -0.71 -9.16
C GLU A 86 9.32 -1.67 -8.35
N SER A 87 10.04 -1.15 -7.34
CA SER A 87 10.86 -1.99 -6.46
C SER A 87 10.05 -3.08 -5.75
N LEU A 88 8.82 -2.79 -5.31
CA LEU A 88 7.94 -3.80 -4.74
C LEU A 88 7.44 -4.79 -5.80
N ALA A 89 7.09 -4.30 -6.99
CA ALA A 89 6.61 -5.08 -8.11
C ALA A 89 7.67 -6.03 -8.69
N ASP A 90 8.95 -5.68 -8.64
CA ASP A 90 10.03 -6.59 -9.04
C ASP A 90 10.03 -7.88 -8.22
N SER A 91 9.62 -7.79 -6.94
CA SER A 91 9.54 -8.94 -6.03
C SER A 91 8.16 -9.62 -5.99
N PHE A 92 7.09 -8.87 -6.27
CA PHE A 92 5.71 -9.33 -6.03
C PHE A 92 4.74 -9.05 -7.19
N GLY A 93 5.24 -8.66 -8.37
CA GLY A 93 4.46 -8.15 -9.49
C GLY A 93 3.42 -9.13 -10.03
N GLU A 94 3.75 -10.42 -10.10
CA GLU A 94 2.79 -11.48 -10.48
C GLU A 94 1.61 -11.59 -9.51
N LEU A 95 1.87 -11.28 -8.23
CA LEU A 95 0.89 -11.41 -7.17
C LEU A 95 0.00 -10.15 -7.04
N ILE A 96 0.61 -8.98 -6.92
CA ILE A 96 -0.13 -7.73 -6.70
C ILE A 96 -0.62 -7.11 -8.01
N GLY A 97 -0.02 -7.47 -9.14
CA GLY A 97 -0.21 -6.86 -10.44
C GLY A 97 0.45 -5.48 -10.53
N THR A 98 0.96 -5.11 -11.69
CA THR A 98 1.68 -3.85 -11.90
C THR A 98 0.83 -2.78 -12.59
N ALA A 99 -0.20 -3.20 -13.33
CA ALA A 99 -1.05 -2.31 -14.12
C ALA A 99 -1.70 -1.20 -13.27
N LEU A 100 -1.67 0.02 -13.81
CA LEU A 100 -2.37 1.20 -13.31
C LEU A 100 -3.50 1.51 -14.30
N SER A 101 -4.74 1.21 -13.92
CA SER A 101 -5.90 1.48 -14.78
C SER A 101 -7.12 1.86 -13.97
N LEU A 102 -8.07 2.55 -14.60
CA LEU A 102 -9.38 2.85 -13.99
C LEU A 102 -10.09 1.58 -13.51
N LYS A 103 -9.94 0.46 -14.22
CA LYS A 103 -10.49 -0.85 -13.79
C LYS A 103 -9.88 -1.30 -12.46
N VAL A 104 -8.56 -1.17 -12.30
CA VAL A 104 -7.87 -1.52 -11.04
C VAL A 104 -8.33 -0.59 -9.92
N TYR A 105 -8.42 0.71 -10.19
CA TYR A 105 -8.93 1.69 -9.23
C TYR A 105 -10.34 1.35 -8.74
N LEU A 106 -11.28 1.15 -9.68
CA LEU A 106 -12.65 0.78 -9.36
C LEU A 106 -12.69 -0.55 -8.59
N ARG A 107 -11.90 -1.56 -8.96
CA ARG A 107 -11.83 -2.82 -8.21
C ARG A 107 -11.41 -2.60 -6.75
N ILE A 108 -10.47 -1.70 -6.49
CA ILE A 108 -9.95 -1.45 -5.14
C ILE A 108 -10.95 -0.65 -4.30
N PHE A 109 -11.63 0.34 -4.90
CA PHE A 109 -12.38 1.38 -4.18
C PHE A 109 -13.89 1.43 -4.45
N SER A 110 -14.45 0.59 -5.34
CA SER A 110 -15.90 0.64 -5.68
C SER A 110 -16.82 -0.05 -4.68
N GLU A 111 -16.32 -0.98 -3.85
CA GLU A 111 -17.11 -1.66 -2.82
C GLU A 111 -17.49 -0.76 -1.63
N GLU A 112 -17.19 0.53 -1.68
CA GLU A 112 -17.47 1.51 -0.61
C GLU A 112 -18.69 2.41 -0.90
N VAL A 113 -19.48 2.12 -1.94
CA VAL A 113 -20.71 2.85 -2.28
C VAL A 113 -21.97 2.02 -1.96
N ARG A 114 -21.91 1.06 -1.03
CA ARG A 114 -23.09 0.35 -0.53
C ARG A 114 -23.16 0.36 0.97
#